data_AF-A0A6G0PA90-F1
#
_entry.id   AF-A0A6G0PA90-F1
#
_cell.length_a   1.000
_cell.length_b   1.000
_cell.length_c   1.000
_cell.angle_alpha   90.00
_cell.angle_beta   90.00
_cell.angle_gamma   90.00
#
_symmetry.space_group_name_H-M   'P 1'
#
loop_
_entity.id
_entity.type
_entity.pdbx_description
1 polymer ?
#
loop_
_entity_poly.entity_id
_entity_poly.type
_entity_poly.pdbx_seq_one_letter_code
_entity_poly.pdbx_strand_id
1 'polypeptide(L)' 'MREDNFSRSPEKTVKSAGVLDLIHSDVMGPMQTKTSGGCTYAVTFIDDFSRHVTVYIMK' A
#
# COMPACT_ATOMS: atom_id res chain seq x y z
N MET A 1 -12.60 19.91 14.19
CA MET A 1 -12.66 18.64 13.42
C MET A 1 -13.22 19.03 12.07
N ARG A 2 -12.42 18.97 10.99
CA ARG A 2 -12.93 19.25 9.64
C ARG A 2 -13.57 17.97 9.13
N GLU A 3 -14.82 18.08 8.72
CA GLU A 3 -15.55 17.00 8.08
C GLU A 3 -15.04 16.90 6.64
N ASP A 4 -14.14 15.96 6.39
CA ASP A 4 -13.67 15.68 5.05
C ASP A 4 -14.81 15.00 4.28
N ASN A 5 -15.55 15.80 3.53
CA ASN A 5 -16.71 15.40 2.74
C ASN A 5 -16.25 14.73 1.43
N PHE A 6 -15.51 13.62 1.54
CA PHE A 6 -15.23 12.76 0.39
C PHE A 6 -16.53 12.07 0.01
N SER A 7 -17.12 12.46 -1.11
CA SER A 7 -18.25 11.73 -1.68
C SER A 7 -17.83 10.28 -1.90
N ARG A 8 -18.35 9.37 -1.09
CA ARG A 8 -18.14 7.93 -1.27
C ARG A 8 -18.94 7.50 -2.49
N SER A 9 -18.37 7.72 -3.68
CA SER A 9 -18.82 7.04 -4.88
C SER A 9 -18.86 5.54 -4.59
N PRO A 10 -19.86 4.78 -5.08
CA PRO A 10 -19.88 3.34 -4.85
C PRO A 10 -18.55 2.76 -5.33
N GLU A 11 -17.72 2.30 -4.39
CA GLU A 11 -16.47 1.62 -4.69
C GLU A 11 -16.82 0.45 -5.61
N LYS A 12 -16.41 0.53 -6.88
CA LYS A 12 -16.39 -0.67 -7.72
C LYS A 12 -15.32 -1.58 -7.12
N THR A 13 -15.74 -2.55 -6.31
CA THR A 13 -14.85 -3.58 -5.78
C THR A 13 -14.40 -4.46 -6.95
N VAL A 14 -13.29 -4.07 -7.58
CA VAL A 14 -12.60 -4.91 -8.56
C VAL A 14 -11.97 -6.05 -7.77
N LYS A 15 -12.39 -7.29 -8.06
CA LYS A 15 -11.76 -8.49 -7.52
C LYS A 15 -10.80 -9.05 -8.55
N SER A 16 -9.60 -9.44 -8.12
CA SER A 16 -8.66 -10.19 -8.96
C SER A 16 -9.21 -11.58 -9.32
N ALA A 17 -8.90 -12.06 -10.54
CA ALA A 17 -9.28 -13.40 -11.01
C ALA A 17 -8.09 -14.37 -11.08
N GLY A 18 -6.86 -13.83 -11.07
CA GLY A 18 -5.60 -14.56 -11.07
C GLY A 18 -4.46 -13.76 -10.43
N VAL A 19 -3.32 -14.44 -10.29
CA VAL A 19 -2.09 -13.91 -9.68
C VAL A 19 -1.57 -12.71 -10.49
N LEU A 20 -1.29 -11.60 -9.81
CA LEU A 20 -0.82 -10.33 -10.37
C LEU A 20 -1.84 -9.55 -11.23
N ASP A 21 -3.12 -9.91 -11.21
CA ASP A 21 -4.18 -9.13 -11.88
C ASP A 21 -4.42 -7.76 -11.23
N LEU A 22 -4.27 -7.69 -9.91
CA LEU A 22 -4.47 -6.47 -9.12
C LEU A 22 -3.48 -6.44 -7.97
N ILE A 23 -2.62 -5.42 -7.95
CA ILE A 23 -1.65 -5.17 -6.88
C ILE A 23 -2.02 -3.88 -6.17
N HIS A 24 -2.23 -3.97 -4.87
CA HIS A 24 -2.32 -2.81 -4.00
C HIS A 24 -0.91 -2.40 -3.56
N SER A 25 -0.45 -1.26 -4.06
CA SER A 25 0.82 -0.66 -3.65
C SER A 25 0.60 0.52 -2.72
N ASP A 26 1.37 0.61 -1.64
CA ASP A 26 1.33 1.75 -0.73
C ASP A 26 2.74 2.16 -0.29
N VAL A 27 2.89 3.43 0.10
CA VAL A 27 4.15 4.00 0.59
C VAL A 27 3.99 4.42 2.04
N MET A 28 4.89 3.92 2.88
CA MET A 28 5.00 4.30 4.29
C MET A 28 6.23 5.19 4.50
N GLY A 29 6.08 6.37 5.10
CA GLY A 29 7.20 7.19 5.59
C GLY A 29 6.96 8.71 5.56
N PRO A 30 7.91 9.54 6.03
CA PRO A 30 9.16 9.17 6.72
C PRO A 30 8.89 8.69 8.14
N MET A 31 9.42 7.51 8.47
CA MET A 31 9.27 6.89 9.79
C MET A 31 10.25 7.49 10.79
N GLN A 32 9.84 7.59 12.06
CA GLN A 32 10.71 8.14 13.13
C GLN A 32 11.97 7.30 13.34
N THR A 33 11.84 5.98 13.21
CA THR A 33 12.94 5.04 13.37
C THR A 33 13.55 4.73 12.01
N LYS A 34 14.85 4.95 11.89
CA LYS A 34 15.63 4.53 10.71
C LYS A 34 15.94 3.05 10.81
N THR A 35 15.90 2.36 9.68
CA THR A 35 16.50 1.02 9.58
C THR A 35 18.03 1.09 9.73
N SER A 36 18.69 -0.06 9.93
CA SER A 36 20.16 -0.13 9.99
C SER A 36 20.87 0.43 8.74
N GLY A 37 20.19 0.43 7.58
CA GLY A 37 20.68 1.05 6.33
C GLY A 37 20.43 2.56 6.23
N GLY A 38 19.85 3.17 7.26
CA GLY A 38 19.54 4.60 7.29
C GLY A 38 18.38 4.99 6.38
N CYS A 39 17.46 4.06 6.13
CA CYS A 39 16.25 4.26 5.32
C CYS A 39 15.04 4.62 6.19
N THR A 40 14.21 5.55 5.71
CA THR A 40 13.01 6.03 6.44
C THR A 40 11.68 5.73 5.74
N TYR A 41 11.72 5.14 4.55
CA TYR A 41 10.53 4.81 3.78
C TYR A 41 10.44 3.31 3.51
N ALA A 42 9.23 2.82 3.25
CA ALA A 42 8.96 1.50 2.73
C ALA A 42 7.87 1.56 1.66
N VAL A 43 7.97 0.70 0.64
CA VAL A 43 6.89 0.43 -0.32
C VAL A 43 6.39 -0.97 -0.08
N THR A 44 5.08 -1.13 0.02
CA THR A 44 4.43 -2.42 0.08
C THR A 44 3.76 -2.72 -1.26
N PHE A 45 3.83 -3.97 -1.69
CA PHE A 45 3.07 -4.49 -2.82
C PHE A 45 2.30 -5.70 -2.32
N ILE A 46 0.97 -5.65 -2.43
CA ILE A 46 0.07 -6.72 -2.00
C ILE A 46 -0.68 -7.21 -3.23
N ASP A 47 -0.43 -8.44 -3.65
CA ASP A 47 -1.23 -9.09 -4.68
C ASP A 47 -2.61 -9.46 -4.10
N ASP A 48 -3.68 -8.97 -4.72
CA ASP A 48 -5.05 -9.18 -4.24
C ASP A 48 -5.45 -10.66 -4.26
N PHE A 49 -5.02 -11.40 -5.29
CA PHE A 49 -5.40 -12.79 -5.51
C PHE A 49 -4.65 -13.75 -4.58
N SER A 50 -3.32 -13.73 -4.63
CA SER A 50 -2.48 -14.67 -3.85
C SER A 50 -2.28 -14.25 -2.41
N ARG A 51 -2.62 -13.00 -2.05
CA ARG A 51 -2.28 -12.37 -0.76
C ARG A 51 -0.78 -12.27 -0.51
N HIS A 52 0.06 -12.45 -1.53
CA HIS A 52 1.50 -12.28 -1.42
C HIS A 52 1.84 -10.83 -1.12
N VAL A 53 2.75 -10.61 -0.17
CA VAL A 53 3.20 -9.29 0.25
C VAL A 53 4.70 -9.19 0.03
N THR A 54 5.11 -8.16 -0.69
CA THR A 54 6.53 -7.78 -0.80
C THR A 54 6.71 -6.39 -0.23
N VAL A 55 7.77 -6.20 0.56
CA VAL A 55 8.12 -4.91 1.15
C VAL A 55 9.53 -4.52 0.72
N TYR A 56 9.66 -3.31 0.19
CA TYR A 56 10.95 -2.73 -0.18
C TYR A 56 11.25 -1.54 0.71
N ILE A 57 12.38 -1.58 1.40
CA ILE A 57 12.86 -0.47 2.21
C ILE A 57 13.57 0.54 1.30
N MET A 58 13.21 1.81 1.38
CA MET A 58 13.74 2.91 0.57
C MET A 58 14.37 3.98 1.44
N LYS A 59 15.45 4.59 0.94
CA LYS A 59 16.21 5.60 1.67
C LYS A 59 15.37 6.83 1.98
#